data_AF-A0A924E630-F1
#
_entry.id   AF-A0A924E630-F1
#
_cell.length_a   1.000
_cell.length_b   1.000
_cell.length_c   1.000
_cell.angle_alpha   90.00
_cell.angle_beta   90.00
_cell.angle_gamma   90.00
#
_symmetry.space_group_name_H-M   'P 1'
#
loop_
_entity.id
_entity.type
_entity.pdbx_description
1 polymer ?
#
loop_
_entity_poly.entity_id
_entity_poly.type
_entity_poly.pdbx_seq_one_letter_code
_entity_poly.pdbx_strand_id
1 'polypeptide(L)'
;MPLSSPRPPQRQYELDALRGLMLVLMTVTHLPTRLSSPLGQPFGYVSAAEGFVLLSAYMAGLVYGRLALAKGVDAMRLAFWRRARKVYFAHAALLFFLFTVIAGVGVTVDQPAVENLMSFYLAEPWRALLASLVLLYRPPLLDILPMYVLFML
;
A
#
# COMPACT_ATOMS: atom_id res chain seq x y z
N MET A 1 0.69 45.28 -15.01
CA MET A 1 1.49 44.05 -14.79
C MET A 1 0.51 42.88 -14.72
N PRO A 2 0.40 42.02 -15.75
CA PRO A 2 -0.56 40.93 -15.70
C PRO A 2 -0.06 39.88 -14.70
N LEU A 3 -0.91 39.53 -13.73
CA LEU A 3 -0.65 38.47 -12.76
C LEU A 3 -0.56 37.14 -13.52
N SER A 4 0.59 36.48 -13.43
CA SER A 4 0.79 35.16 -14.02
C SER A 4 -0.23 34.18 -13.46
N SER A 5 -1.08 33.65 -14.33
CA SER A 5 -2.05 32.61 -13.98
C SER A 5 -1.33 31.39 -13.38
N PRO A 6 -1.86 30.77 -12.30
CA PRO A 6 -1.21 29.64 -11.65
C PRO A 6 -1.00 28.52 -12.67
N ARG A 7 0.26 28.10 -12.90
CA ARG A 7 0.52 26.94 -13.76
C ARG A 7 -0.15 25.71 -13.13
N PRO A 8 -0.88 24.90 -13.92
CA PRO A 8 -1.41 23.65 -13.41
C PRO A 8 -0.26 22.81 -12.84
N PRO A 9 -0.48 22.09 -11.74
CA PRO A 9 0.55 21.27 -11.14
C PRO A 9 1.08 20.27 -12.17
N GLN A 10 2.34 20.44 -12.57
CA GLN A 10 2.98 19.56 -13.53
C GLN A 10 3.19 18.19 -12.88
N ARG A 11 2.68 17.14 -13.53
CA ARG A 11 2.86 15.76 -13.11
C ARG A 11 4.32 15.37 -13.29
N GLN A 12 4.94 14.85 -12.23
CA GLN A 12 6.34 14.40 -12.24
C GLN A 12 6.37 12.93 -12.65
N TYR A 13 6.61 12.68 -13.94
CA TYR A 13 6.61 11.33 -14.51
C TYR A 13 7.74 10.47 -13.94
N GLU A 14 8.83 11.09 -13.52
CA GLU A 14 9.99 10.45 -12.91
C GLU A 14 9.62 9.79 -11.58
N LEU A 15 8.88 10.51 -10.74
CA LEU A 15 8.42 9.99 -9.45
C LEU A 15 7.39 8.87 -9.61
N ASP A 16 6.51 8.99 -10.60
CA ASP A 16 5.56 7.93 -10.91
C ASP A 16 6.27 6.67 -11.46
N ALA A 17 7.29 6.84 -12.30
CA ALA A 17 8.11 5.73 -12.81
C ALA A 17 8.89 5.05 -11.69
N LEU A 18 9.52 5.81 -10.79
CA LEU A 18 10.24 5.26 -9.63
C LEU A 18 9.30 4.47 -8.70
N ARG A 19 8.10 5.00 -8.43
CA ARG A 19 7.10 4.28 -7.62
C ARG A 19 6.64 3.00 -8.31
N GLY A 20 6.45 3.03 -9.64
CA GLY A 20 6.14 1.85 -10.43
C GLY A 20 7.25 0.80 -10.37
N LEU A 21 8.52 1.22 -10.47
CA LEU A 21 9.67 0.34 -10.32
C LEU A 21 9.70 -0.31 -8.93
N MET A 22 9.43 0.44 -7.86
CA MET A 22 9.37 -0.13 -6.50
C MET A 22 8.28 -1.21 -6.38
N LEU A 23 7.11 -1.02 -7.00
CA LEU A 23 6.05 -2.04 -7.01
C LEU A 23 6.49 -3.31 -7.76
N VAL A 24 7.22 -3.18 -8.86
CA VAL A 24 7.78 -4.34 -9.58
C VAL A 24 8.79 -5.07 -8.70
N LEU A 25 9.70 -4.35 -8.05
CA LEU A 25 10.69 -4.95 -7.15
C LEU A 25 10.05 -5.65 -5.95
N MET A 26 9.04 -5.05 -5.31
CA MET A 26 8.25 -5.71 -4.26
C MET A 26 7.64 -7.03 -4.75
N THR A 27 7.10 -7.03 -5.97
CA THR A 27 6.48 -8.22 -6.56
C THR A 27 7.52 -9.33 -6.76
N VAL A 28 8.68 -9.00 -7.35
CA VAL A 28 9.75 -9.98 -7.61
C VAL A 28 10.31 -10.56 -6.31
N THR A 29 10.41 -9.73 -5.27
CA THR A 29 10.97 -10.13 -3.97
C THR A 29 10.02 -11.00 -3.14
N HIS A 30 8.72 -10.87 -3.37
CA HIS A 30 7.69 -11.71 -2.74
C HIS A 30 7.36 -12.98 -3.53
N LEU A 31 7.80 -13.10 -4.78
CA LEU A 31 7.69 -14.33 -5.55
C LEU A 31 8.82 -15.32 -5.17
N PRO A 32 8.53 -16.63 -5.03
CA PRO A 32 9.53 -17.65 -4.70
C PRO A 32 10.45 -17.93 -5.90
N THR A 33 11.25 -16.93 -6.27
CA THR A 33 12.23 -16.99 -7.36
C THR A 33 13.64 -16.83 -6.80
N ARG A 34 14.64 -17.38 -7.50
CA ARG A 34 16.06 -17.24 -7.12
C ARG A 34 16.57 -15.79 -7.16
N LEU A 35 15.75 -14.84 -7.66
CA LEU A 35 16.05 -13.42 -7.78
C LEU A 35 15.56 -12.60 -6.56
N SER A 36 14.91 -13.23 -5.59
CA SER A 36 14.38 -12.58 -4.38
C SER A 36 15.48 -12.02 -3.46
N SER A 37 16.63 -12.70 -3.36
CA SER A 37 17.71 -12.31 -2.44
C SER A 37 18.47 -11.02 -2.84
N PRO A 38 18.90 -10.82 -4.11
CA PRO A 38 19.57 -9.57 -4.49
C PRO A 38 18.62 -8.37 -4.67
N LEU A 39 17.36 -8.61 -5.03
CA LEU A 39 16.40 -7.54 -5.35
C LEU A 39 15.59 -7.05 -4.14
N GLY A 40 15.69 -7.74 -2.98
CA GLY A 40 15.04 -7.36 -1.72
C GLY A 40 15.53 -6.01 -1.20
N GLN A 41 16.80 -5.72 -1.49
CA GLN A 41 17.52 -4.53 -1.07
C GLN A 41 18.16 -3.85 -2.29
N PRO A 42 17.35 -3.25 -3.19
CA PRO A 42 17.86 -2.69 -4.45
C PRO A 42 18.89 -1.58 -4.25
N PHE A 43 18.93 -0.98 -3.06
CA PHE A 43 19.92 0.04 -2.65
C PHE A 43 20.68 -0.36 -1.38
N GLY A 44 21.08 -1.62 -1.24
CA GLY A 44 21.96 -2.07 -0.15
C GLY A 44 21.23 -2.44 1.14
N TYR A 45 20.85 -1.48 1.99
CA TYR A 45 20.06 -1.76 3.22
C TYR A 45 18.60 -1.28 3.13
N VAL A 46 18.26 -0.56 2.06
CA VAL A 46 16.91 -0.03 1.84
C VAL A 46 16.13 -1.01 0.99
N SER A 47 15.01 -1.48 1.52
CA SER A 47 14.05 -2.32 0.83
C SER A 47 13.25 -1.55 -0.22
N ALA A 48 12.73 -2.26 -1.22
CA ALA A 48 11.80 -1.67 -2.19
C ALA A 48 10.55 -1.05 -1.50
N ALA A 49 10.15 -1.60 -0.35
CA ALA A 49 9.07 -1.07 0.47
C ALA A 49 9.36 0.30 1.06
N GLU A 50 10.52 0.47 1.69
CA GLU A 50 10.94 1.76 2.24
C GLU A 50 11.08 2.82 1.15
N GLY A 51 11.65 2.45 -0.01
CA GLY A 51 11.72 3.33 -1.17
C GLY A 51 10.34 3.79 -1.65
N PHE A 52 9.37 2.88 -1.75
CA PHE A 52 8.00 3.22 -2.15
C PHE A 52 7.30 4.14 -1.16
N VAL A 53 7.46 3.89 0.14
CA VAL A 53 6.92 4.72 1.22
C VAL A 53 7.49 6.14 1.13
N LEU A 54 8.81 6.27 1.02
CA LEU A 54 9.50 7.56 0.93
C LEU A 54 9.00 8.39 -0.26
N LEU A 55 8.96 7.78 -1.45
CA LEU A 55 8.50 8.45 -2.67
C LEU A 55 7.03 8.88 -2.56
N SER A 56 6.20 8.06 -1.94
CA SER A 56 4.78 8.37 -1.75
C SER A 56 4.57 9.47 -0.71
N ALA A 57 5.34 9.48 0.38
CA ALA A 57 5.31 10.53 1.38
C ALA A 57 5.75 11.87 0.81
N TYR A 58 6.83 11.88 0.01
CA TYR A 58 7.29 13.05 -0.71
C TYR A 58 6.21 13.61 -1.67
N MET A 59 5.59 12.73 -2.46
CA MET A 59 4.48 13.11 -3.35
C MET A 59 3.26 13.65 -2.58
N ALA A 60 2.90 13.01 -1.46
CA ALA A 60 1.83 13.48 -0.60
C ALA A 60 2.14 14.88 -0.05
N GLY A 61 3.35 15.11 0.46
CA GLY A 61 3.79 16.42 0.95
C GLY A 61 3.68 17.51 -0.13
N LEU A 62 4.11 17.23 -1.36
CA LEU A 62 4.01 18.18 -2.47
C LEU A 62 2.57 18.50 -2.86
N VAL A 63 1.69 17.49 -2.95
CA VAL A 63 0.30 17.66 -3.39
C VAL A 63 -0.55 18.30 -2.30
N TYR A 64 -0.51 17.74 -1.09
CA TYR A 64 -1.33 18.18 0.03
C TYR A 64 -0.77 19.46 0.67
N GLY A 65 0.55 19.69 0.66
CA GLY A 65 1.13 20.95 1.10
C GLY A 65 0.70 22.13 0.22
N ARG A 66 0.68 21.95 -1.11
CA ARG A 66 0.10 22.95 -2.03
C ARG A 66 -1.39 23.18 -1.77
N LEU A 67 -2.13 22.12 -1.47
CA LEU A 67 -3.55 22.23 -1.11
C LEU A 67 -3.75 23.02 0.19
N ALA A 68 -2.91 22.80 1.20
CA ALA A 68 -2.94 23.55 2.45
C ALA A 68 -2.64 25.04 2.24
N LEU A 69 -1.64 25.36 1.43
CA LEU A 69 -1.30 26.75 1.09
C LEU A 69 -2.41 27.43 0.28
N ALA A 70 -3.07 26.71 -0.62
CA ALA A 70 -4.09 27.29 -1.51
C ALA A 70 -5.49 27.36 -0.90
N LYS A 71 -5.87 26.40 -0.03
CA LYS A 71 -7.24 26.23 0.47
C LYS A 71 -7.33 26.05 1.98
N GLY A 72 -6.22 26.18 2.70
CA GLY A 72 -6.15 26.02 4.14
C GLY A 72 -5.96 24.57 4.61
N VAL A 73 -5.56 24.45 5.88
CA VAL A 73 -5.22 23.17 6.52
C VAL A 73 -6.44 22.25 6.61
N ASP A 74 -7.64 22.77 6.80
CA ASP A 74 -8.85 21.95 6.91
C ASP A 74 -9.21 21.26 5.58
N ALA A 75 -9.04 21.97 4.45
CA ALA A 75 -9.22 21.38 3.13
C ALA A 75 -8.19 20.26 2.87
N MET A 76 -6.95 20.44 3.34
CA MET A 76 -5.91 19.41 3.28
C MET A 76 -6.29 18.18 4.14
N ARG A 77 -6.69 18.38 5.40
CA ARG A 77 -7.12 17.31 6.31
C ARG A 77 -8.28 16.51 5.74
N LEU A 78 -9.28 17.18 5.19
CA LEU A 78 -10.43 16.51 4.56
C LEU A 78 -10.01 15.69 3.33
N ALA A 79 -9.05 16.19 2.55
CA ALA A 79 -8.53 15.46 1.40
C ALA A 79 -7.76 14.20 1.81
N PHE A 80 -6.92 14.29 2.85
CA PHE A 80 -6.26 13.14 3.48
C PHE A 80 -7.27 12.12 4.00
N TRP A 81 -8.28 12.54 4.78
CA TRP A 81 -9.33 11.67 5.29
C TRP A 81 -10.13 10.95 4.19
N ARG A 82 -10.43 11.64 3.08
CA ARG A 82 -11.09 11.01 1.92
C ARG A 82 -10.19 9.97 1.26
N ARG A 83 -8.87 10.22 1.19
CA ARG A 83 -7.90 9.27 0.63
C ARG A 83 -7.71 8.06 1.56
N ALA A 84 -7.54 8.30 2.86
CA ALA A 84 -7.42 7.26 3.89
C ALA A 84 -8.61 6.31 3.82
N ARG A 85 -9.86 6.84 3.78
CA ARG A 85 -11.07 6.02 3.63
C ARG A 85 -11.09 5.20 2.36
N LYS A 86 -10.67 5.75 1.22
CA LYS A 86 -10.60 5.00 -0.04
C LYS A 86 -9.61 3.83 0.06
N VAL A 87 -8.44 4.06 0.64
CA VAL A 87 -7.43 3.00 0.85
C VAL A 87 -7.95 1.95 1.84
N TYR A 88 -8.62 2.39 2.91
CA TYR A 88 -9.25 1.49 3.88
C TYR A 88 -10.31 0.59 3.25
N PHE A 89 -11.24 1.15 2.47
CA PHE A 89 -12.26 0.33 1.78
C PHE A 89 -11.65 -0.59 0.73
N ALA A 90 -10.60 -0.16 0.03
CA ALA A 90 -9.88 -1.02 -0.90
C ALA A 90 -9.19 -2.19 -0.18
N HIS A 91 -8.57 -1.92 0.98
CA HIS A 91 -8.00 -2.95 1.85
C HIS A 91 -9.07 -3.93 2.33
N ALA A 92 -10.18 -3.44 2.85
CA ALA A 92 -11.30 -4.27 3.29
C ALA A 92 -11.89 -5.13 2.15
N ALA A 93 -12.03 -4.56 0.95
CA ALA A 93 -12.49 -5.30 -0.23
C ALA A 93 -11.50 -6.39 -0.66
N LEU A 94 -10.19 -6.10 -0.65
CA LEU A 94 -9.14 -7.09 -0.93
C LEU A 94 -9.12 -8.21 0.11
N LEU A 95 -9.28 -7.89 1.39
CA LEU A 95 -9.41 -8.88 2.46
C LEU A 95 -10.61 -9.78 2.24
N PHE A 96 -11.77 -9.20 1.94
CA PHE A 96 -12.99 -9.97 1.68
C PHE A 96 -12.86 -10.86 0.44
N PHE A 97 -12.27 -10.34 -0.65
CA PHE A 97 -11.97 -11.10 -1.85
C PHE A 97 -11.03 -12.27 -1.55
N LEU A 98 -9.92 -12.01 -0.85
CA LEU A 98 -8.95 -13.02 -0.47
C LEU A 98 -9.60 -14.10 0.40
N PHE A 99 -10.39 -13.70 1.39
CA PHE A 99 -11.14 -14.62 2.24
C PHE A 99 -12.10 -15.50 1.44
N THR A 100 -12.83 -14.92 0.49
CA THR A 100 -13.76 -15.65 -0.38
C THR A 100 -13.04 -16.66 -1.28
N VAL A 101 -11.93 -16.24 -1.89
CA VAL A 101 -11.12 -17.11 -2.75
C VAL A 101 -10.49 -18.24 -1.94
N ILE A 102 -9.95 -17.96 -0.76
CA ILE A 102 -9.36 -18.99 0.11
C ILE A 102 -10.43 -19.94 0.63
N ALA A 103 -11.59 -19.45 1.07
CA ALA A 103 -12.68 -20.32 1.50
C ALA A 103 -13.16 -21.24 0.36
N GLY A 104 -13.11 -20.78 -0.90
CA GLY A 104 -13.41 -21.61 -2.08
C GLY A 104 -12.29 -22.59 -2.46
N VAL A 105 -11.03 -22.16 -2.44
CA VAL A 105 -9.87 -22.96 -2.93
C VAL A 105 -9.30 -23.87 -1.84
N GLY A 106 -9.24 -23.41 -0.59
CA GLY A 106 -8.72 -24.14 0.57
C GLY A 106 -9.52 -25.39 0.93
N VAL A 107 -10.74 -25.54 0.40
CA VAL A 107 -11.53 -26.78 0.47
C VAL A 107 -11.02 -27.84 -0.52
N THR A 108 -10.20 -27.47 -1.49
CA THR A 108 -9.86 -28.33 -2.65
C THR A 108 -8.37 -28.54 -2.92
N VAL A 109 -7.47 -27.76 -2.32
CA VAL A 109 -6.05 -27.75 -2.69
C VAL A 109 -5.14 -27.88 -1.45
N ASP A 110 -4.52 -29.05 -1.29
CA ASP A 110 -3.54 -29.39 -0.26
C ASP A 110 -2.12 -29.01 -0.72
N GLN A 111 -1.80 -27.71 -0.68
CA GLN A 111 -0.50 -27.19 -1.12
C GLN A 111 0.24 -26.51 0.03
N PRO A 112 1.48 -26.91 0.37
CA PRO A 112 2.23 -26.39 1.51
C PRO A 112 2.61 -24.91 1.38
N ALA A 113 2.60 -24.37 0.15
CA ALA A 113 2.77 -22.93 -0.10
C ALA A 113 1.56 -22.10 0.38
N VAL A 114 0.34 -22.68 0.33
CA VAL A 114 -0.88 -22.06 0.86
C VAL A 114 -0.90 -22.18 2.38
N GLU A 115 -0.50 -23.33 2.95
CA GLU A 115 -0.41 -23.50 4.40
C GLU A 115 0.61 -22.56 5.06
N ASN A 116 1.82 -22.41 4.50
CA ASN A 116 2.86 -21.58 5.13
C ASN A 116 2.58 -20.07 5.05
N LEU A 117 1.98 -19.59 3.95
CA LEU A 117 1.62 -18.17 3.83
C LEU A 117 0.38 -17.81 4.67
N MET A 118 -0.44 -18.80 5.03
CA MET A 118 -1.82 -18.61 5.46
C MET A 118 -2.20 -19.34 6.76
N SER A 119 -1.24 -19.97 7.45
CA SER A 119 -1.48 -20.81 8.64
C SER A 119 -2.33 -20.10 9.71
N PHE A 120 -2.11 -18.80 9.93
CA PHE A 120 -2.90 -18.00 10.87
C PHE A 120 -4.33 -17.67 10.37
N TYR A 121 -4.51 -17.49 9.04
CA TYR A 121 -5.82 -17.25 8.43
C TYR A 121 -6.66 -18.52 8.34
N LEU A 122 -6.03 -19.69 8.16
CA LEU A 122 -6.69 -21.00 8.13
C LEU A 122 -7.05 -21.49 9.54
N ALA A 123 -6.22 -21.20 10.55
CA ALA A 123 -6.46 -21.60 11.93
C ALA A 123 -7.60 -20.81 12.60
N GLU A 124 -7.61 -19.48 12.45
CA GLU A 124 -8.63 -18.62 13.09
C GLU A 124 -9.18 -17.54 12.12
N PRO A 125 -9.92 -17.96 11.06
CA PRO A 125 -10.34 -17.10 9.95
C PRO A 125 -11.08 -15.82 10.38
N TRP A 126 -11.97 -15.93 11.36
CA TRP A 126 -12.77 -14.78 11.82
C TRP A 126 -11.94 -13.77 12.61
N ARG A 127 -11.03 -14.24 13.47
CA ARG A 127 -10.14 -13.38 14.26
C ARG A 127 -9.08 -12.72 13.37
N ALA A 128 -8.53 -13.46 12.40
CA ALA A 128 -7.60 -12.90 11.42
C ALA A 128 -8.27 -11.82 10.57
N LEU A 129 -9.52 -12.03 10.12
CA LEU A 129 -10.29 -11.04 9.35
C LEU A 129 -10.61 -9.78 10.18
N LEU A 130 -11.09 -9.94 11.41
CA LEU A 130 -11.34 -8.80 12.31
C LEU A 130 -10.06 -8.04 12.64
N ALA A 131 -8.98 -8.74 12.99
CA ALA A 131 -7.69 -8.10 13.25
C ALA A 131 -7.12 -7.39 12.02
N SER A 132 -7.35 -7.92 10.81
CA SER A 132 -6.95 -7.28 9.55
C SER A 132 -7.79 -6.04 9.23
N LEU A 133 -9.09 -6.06 9.54
CA LEU A 133 -10.01 -4.93 9.36
C LEU A 133 -9.72 -3.78 10.32
N VAL A 134 -9.25 -4.09 11.53
CA VAL A 134 -8.80 -3.11 12.53
C VAL A 134 -7.36 -2.66 12.26
N LEU A 135 -6.74 -3.11 11.18
CA LEU A 135 -5.36 -2.78 10.78
C LEU A 135 -4.28 -3.30 11.75
N LEU A 136 -4.64 -4.22 12.65
CA LEU A 136 -3.76 -4.80 13.66
C LEU A 136 -2.95 -5.96 13.08
N TYR A 137 -3.60 -6.79 12.25
CA TYR A 137 -2.96 -7.88 11.53
C TYR A 137 -2.60 -7.44 10.11
N ARG A 138 -1.38 -7.75 9.68
CA ARG A 138 -0.85 -7.44 8.36
C ARG A 138 -0.79 -8.74 7.56
N PRO A 139 -1.78 -9.02 6.69
CA PRO A 139 -1.69 -10.17 5.80
C PRO A 139 -0.43 -10.03 4.93
N PRO A 140 0.26 -11.14 4.62
CA PRO A 140 1.34 -11.11 3.63
C PRO A 140 0.86 -10.42 2.35
N LEU A 141 1.71 -9.58 1.74
CA LEU A 141 1.42 -8.78 0.53
C LEU A 141 0.50 -7.55 0.71
N LEU A 142 -0.22 -7.44 1.83
CA LEU A 142 -1.10 -6.29 2.14
C LEU A 142 -0.59 -5.45 3.33
N ASP A 143 0.63 -5.72 3.77
CA ASP A 143 1.29 -5.15 4.94
C ASP A 143 1.55 -3.64 4.85
N ILE A 144 1.70 -3.11 3.64
CA ILE A 144 1.93 -1.68 3.41
C ILE A 144 0.65 -0.82 3.52
N LEU A 145 -0.54 -1.40 3.29
CA LEU A 145 -1.81 -0.64 3.25
C LEU A 145 -2.23 -0.10 4.64
N PRO A 146 -2.19 -0.90 5.73
CA PRO A 146 -2.44 -0.42 7.09
C PRO A 146 -1.59 0.79 7.48
N MET A 147 -0.30 0.74 7.16
CA MET A 147 0.64 1.83 7.42
C MET A 147 0.23 3.12 6.69
N TYR A 148 -0.18 3.03 5.42
CA TYR A 148 -0.66 4.18 4.66
C TYR A 148 -1.93 4.79 5.24
N VAL A 149 -2.89 3.95 5.66
CA VAL A 149 -4.12 4.45 6.30
C VAL A 149 -3.78 5.17 7.59
N LEU A 150 -2.94 4.57 8.43
CA LEU A 150 -2.52 5.17 9.71
C LEU A 150 -1.79 6.50 9.53
N PHE A 151 -0.90 6.61 8.55
CA PHE A 151 -0.15 7.85 8.29
C PHE A 151 -1.00 8.98 7.68
N MET A 152 -2.17 8.66 7.12
CA MET A 152 -3.08 9.63 6.54
C MET A 152 -4.20 10.08 7.49
N LEU A 153 -4.38 9.39 8.62
CA LEU A 153 -5.33 9.74 9.68
C LEU A 153 -4.79 10.88 10.55
#